data_AF-A0AAU9QPG0-F1
#
_entry.id   AF-A0AAU9QPG0-F1
#
_cell.length_a   1.000
_cell.length_b   1.000
_cell.length_c   1.000
_cell.angle_alpha   90.00
_cell.angle_beta   90.00
_cell.angle_gamma   90.00
#
_symmetry.space_group_name_H-M   'P 1'
#
loop_
_entity.id
_entity.type
_entity.pdbx_description
1 polymer ?
#
loop_
_entity_poly.entity_id
_entity_poly.type
_entity_poly.pdbx_seq_one_letter_code
_entity_poly.pdbx_strand_id
1 'polypeptide(L)' 'MQVIHNQLTQLKLSGVKSALEHQNELPSTYQEMSFEERLSLLLDEELTQRENKRIARLLKQAPVPRDSEL' A
#
# COMPACT_ATOMS: atom_id res chain seq x y z
N MET A 1 -1.72 20.30 1.44
CA MET A 1 -1.03 19.00 1.26
C MET A 1 -0.51 18.41 2.57
N GLN A 2 0.28 19.09 3.40
CA GLN A 2 0.87 18.47 4.61
C GLN A 2 -0.13 17.88 5.63
N VAL A 3 -1.33 18.47 5.77
CA VAL A 3 -2.36 17.97 6.71
C VAL A 3 -2.78 16.53 6.39
N ILE A 4 -3.01 16.20 5.13
CA ILE A 4 -3.48 14.87 4.77
C ILE A 4 -2.38 13.82 4.94
N HIS A 5 -1.12 14.11 4.59
CA HIS A 5 -0.01 13.18 4.87
C HIS A 5 0.17 12.93 6.37
N ASN A 6 -0.03 13.95 7.22
CA ASN A 6 0.02 13.79 8.66
C ASN A 6 -1.12 12.91 9.18
N GLN A 7 -2.35 13.12 8.71
CA GLN A 7 -3.50 12.27 9.06
C GLN A 7 -3.29 10.82 8.62
N LEU A 8 -2.83 10.60 7.38
CA LEU A 8 -2.51 9.26 6.86
C LEU A 8 -1.41 8.57 7.69
N THR A 9 -0.40 9.33 8.13
CA THR A 9 0.65 8.81 9.01
C THR A 9 0.09 8.41 10.39
N GLN A 10 -0.78 9.25 10.99
CA GLN A 10 -1.43 8.95 12.28
C GLN A 10 -2.33 7.71 12.21
N LEU A 11 -3.06 7.55 11.10
CA LEU A 11 -3.94 6.41 10.86
C LEU A 11 -3.19 5.14 10.38
N LYS A 12 -1.87 5.22 10.21
CA LYS A 12 -1.02 4.14 9.69
C LYS A 12 -1.44 3.66 8.29
N LEU A 13 -1.89 4.58 7.45
CA LEU A 13 -2.30 4.34 6.06
C LEU A 13 -1.14 4.62 5.10
N SER A 14 -0.06 3.83 5.23
CA SER A 14 1.17 4.06 4.48
C SER A 14 1.06 3.76 2.98
N GLY A 15 0.21 2.82 2.59
CA GLY A 15 -0.10 2.50 1.19
C GLY A 15 -0.93 3.61 0.56
N VAL A 16 -1.99 4.07 1.24
CA VAL A 16 -2.78 5.24 0.79
C VAL A 16 -1.90 6.46 0.58
N LYS A 17 -0.97 6.74 1.51
CA LYS A 17 -0.04 7.86 1.41
C LYS A 17 0.82 7.76 0.14
N SER A 18 1.42 6.61 -0.13
CA SER A 18 2.25 6.38 -1.31
C SER A 18 1.44 6.49 -2.60
N ALA A 19 0.25 5.90 -2.64
CA ALA A 19 -0.63 5.96 -3.80
C ALA A 19 -1.11 7.39 -4.08
N LEU A 20 -1.38 8.18 -3.03
CA LEU A 20 -1.76 9.58 -3.15
C LEU A 20 -0.60 10.44 -3.69
N GLU A 21 0.64 10.16 -3.27
CA GLU A 21 1.83 10.81 -3.82
C GLU A 21 1.96 10.53 -5.33
N HIS A 22 1.83 9.26 -5.74
CA HIS A 22 1.80 8.88 -7.17
C HIS A 22 0.65 9.52 -7.96
N GLN A 23 -0.57 9.56 -7.41
CA GLN A 23 -1.70 10.21 -8.10
C GLN A 23 -1.47 11.70 -8.32
N ASN A 24 -0.75 12.37 -7.40
CA ASN A 24 -0.38 13.78 -7.54
C ASN A 24 0.75 14.01 -8.57
N GLU A 25 1.64 13.04 -8.75
CA GLU A 25 2.72 13.10 -9.76
C GLU A 25 2.19 12.87 -11.18
N LEU A 26 1.14 12.06 -11.34
CA LEU A 26 0.56 11.67 -12.63
C LEU A 26 -0.93 12.05 -12.74
N PRO A 27 -1.31 13.33 -12.59
CA PRO A 27 -2.71 13.74 -12.50
C PRO A 27 -3.52 13.39 -13.75
N SER A 28 -2.92 13.43 -14.94
CA SER A 28 -3.58 13.11 -16.21
C SER A 28 -4.09 11.67 -16.30
N THR A 29 -3.44 10.72 -15.62
CA THR A 29 -3.83 9.31 -15.61
C THR A 29 -5.12 9.07 -14.83
N TYR A 30 -5.40 9.90 -13.83
CA TYR A 30 -6.52 9.73 -12.91
C TYR A 30 -7.64 10.76 -13.14
N GLN A 31 -7.46 11.67 -14.10
CA GLN A 31 -8.35 12.81 -14.31
C GLN A 31 -9.73 12.41 -14.86
N GLU A 32 -9.79 11.30 -15.61
CA GLU A 32 -11.03 10.75 -16.17
C GLU A 32 -11.78 9.84 -15.18
N MET A 33 -11.15 9.51 -14.05
CA MET A 33 -11.74 8.63 -13.03
C MET A 33 -12.61 9.43 -12.06
N SER A 34 -13.73 8.84 -11.67
CA SER A 34 -14.55 9.34 -10.57
C SER A 34 -13.76 9.36 -9.25
N PHE A 35 -14.26 10.12 -8.28
CA PHE A 35 -13.68 10.12 -6.94
C PHE A 35 -13.67 8.73 -6.31
N GLU A 36 -14.75 7.96 -6.45
CA GLU A 36 -14.87 6.61 -5.86
C GLU A 36 -13.86 5.64 -6.48
N GLU A 37 -13.66 5.69 -7.79
CA GLU A 37 -12.66 4.85 -8.46
C GLU A 37 -11.24 5.20 -8.00
N ARG A 38 -10.91 6.50 -7.91
CA ARG A 38 -9.62 6.94 -7.38
C ARG A 38 -9.43 6.51 -5.93
N LEU A 39 -10.48 6.61 -5.11
CA LEU A 39 -10.46 6.20 -3.72
C LEU A 39 -10.27 4.69 -3.58
N SER A 40 -10.96 3.89 -4.39
CA SER A 40 -10.76 2.42 -4.44
C SER A 40 -9.31 2.08 -4.73
N LEU A 41 -8.67 2.71 -5.73
CA LEU A 41 -7.25 2.48 -6.01
C LEU A 41 -6.33 2.81 -4.83
N LEU A 42 -6.61 3.91 -4.12
CA LEU A 42 -5.84 4.28 -2.92
C LEU A 42 -5.99 3.21 -1.82
N LEU A 43 -7.19 2.69 -1.62
CA LEU A 43 -7.50 1.68 -0.60
C LEU A 43 -6.95 0.30 -0.99
N ASP A 44 -7.00 -0.06 -2.27
CA ASP A 44 -6.45 -1.31 -2.78
C ASP A 44 -4.94 -1.39 -2.56
N GLU A 45 -4.21 -0.29 -2.74
CA GLU A 45 -2.77 -0.22 -2.45
C GLU A 45 -2.50 -0.44 -0.96
N GLU A 46 -3.33 0.13 -0.07
CA GLU A 46 -3.22 -0.08 1.38
C GLU A 46 -3.47 -1.53 1.78
N LEU A 47 -4.53 -2.14 1.24
CA LEU A 47 -4.87 -3.54 1.51
C LEU A 47 -3.76 -4.48 1.01
N THR A 48 -3.31 -4.28 -0.22
CA THR A 48 -2.21 -5.03 -0.84
C THR A 48 -0.94 -4.91 -0.01
N GLN A 49 -0.58 -3.70 0.43
CA GLN A 49 0.61 -3.49 1.24
C GLN A 49 0.52 -4.18 2.61
N ARG A 50 -0.66 -4.16 3.26
CA ARG A 50 -0.88 -4.86 4.53
C ARG A 50 -0.75 -6.36 4.37
N GLU A 51 -1.33 -6.90 3.30
CA GLU A 51 -1.26 -8.33 3.01
C GLU A 51 0.17 -8.77 2.71
N ASN A 52 0.91 -8.00 1.90
CA ASN A 52 2.33 -8.25 1.63
C ASN A 52 3.17 -8.23 2.92
N LYS A 53 2.93 -7.27 3.81
CA LYS A 53 3.61 -7.23 5.13
C LYS A 53 3.23 -8.43 6.00
N ARG A 54 1.99 -8.91 5.94
CA ARG A 54 1.53 -10.11 6.66
C ARG A 54 2.23 -11.36 6.12
N ILE A 55 2.22 -11.56 4.81
CA ILE A 55 2.89 -12.68 4.14
C ILE A 55 4.40 -12.65 4.44
N ALA A 56 5.07 -11.51 4.30
CA ALA A 56 6.49 -11.39 4.59
C ALA A 56 6.85 -11.73 6.04
N ARG A 57 5.99 -11.38 7.00
CA ARG A 57 6.17 -11.78 8.40
C ARG A 57 5.99 -13.28 8.60
N LEU A 58 5.01 -13.89 7.93
CA LEU A 58 4.78 -15.33 7.98
C LEU A 58 5.95 -16.09 7.36
N LEU A 59 6.44 -15.67 6.20
CA LEU A 59 7.60 -16.27 5.53
C LEU A 59 8.87 -16.17 6.39
N LYS A 60 9.08 -15.07 7.11
CA LYS A 60 10.21 -14.92 8.03
C LYS A 60 10.10 -15.79 9.29
N GLN A 61 8.88 -16.13 9.71
CA GLN A 61 8.62 -16.97 10.87
C GLN A 61 8.50 -18.45 10.50
N ALA A 62 8.32 -18.76 9.23
CA ALA A 62 8.34 -20.12 8.74
C ALA A 62 9.73 -20.72 9.03
N PRO A 63 9.80 -21.90 9.64
CA PRO A 63 11.05 -22.62 9.75
C PRO A 63 11.63 -22.79 8.35
N VAL A 64 12.91 -22.45 8.16
CA VAL A 64 13.63 -22.81 6.94
C VAL A 64 13.48 -24.33 6.77
N PRO A 65 12.98 -24.83 5.62
CA PRO A 65 12.95 -26.27 5.37
C PRO A 65 14.36 -26.83 5.56
N ARG A 66 14.50 -27.82 6.43
CA ARG A 66 15.78 -28.47 6.76
C ARG A 66 16.37 -29.30 5.60
N ASP A 67 15.75 -29.26 4.43
CA ASP A 67 16.06 -30.13 3.30
C ASP A 67 16.82 -29.39 2.19
N SER A 68 17.81 -28.58 2.57
CA SER A 68 18.86 -28.11 1.64
C SER A 68 20.18 -28.86 1.80
N GLU A 69 20.11 -30.08 2.34
CA GLU A 69 21.18 -31.09 2.26
C GLU A 69 20.74 -32.24 1.36
N LEU A 70 20.77 -32.05 0.04
CA LEU A 70 20.98 -33.11 -0.97
C LEU A 70 21.58 -32.51 -2.24
#